data_AF-A0A551ZS57-F1
#
_entry.id   AF-A0A551ZS57-F1
#
_cell.length_a   1.000
_cell.length_b   1.000
_cell.length_c   1.000
_cell.angle_alpha   90.00
_cell.angle_beta   90.00
_cell.angle_gamma   90.00
#
_symmetry.space_group_name_H-M   'P 1'
#
loop_
_entity.id
_entity.type
_entity.pdbx_description
1 polymer ?
#
loop_
_entity_poly.entity_id
_entity_poly.type
_entity_poly.pdbx_seq_one_letter_code
_entity_poly.pdbx_strand_id
1 'polypeptide(L)'
;MSISPPRSGYTLPVFACASAIASLQHLHGENELNSVTFNLLEPPEAITIAIEQVARLNPDAALAITRSEPGDNLDLTRNTPIWALVERKTGNQEIEIEGGEGIGIQVDNGGKSAIYSYAQRLLQENLRPLLLPQESLKVTIILPEGKKLATRTSNAAFGVVEGLSLLGTTGISQPLSAPGQLEIFREQLKILSRRFDRLVFCIGENGLDLAPQMGINPDILVKTANWIGPMLLEAQLQGISEILLFGYHGKLIKLAGGIFQTHHHLADGRREILTAYAAKMGLATPHLQQIFDSSTSENGLEYLRQLDGQTGDNWVERIYGEMANTIDRRCQEYVYNHSNGHLRVGCILFDRSRSLISKSENGLKFLQNLQVTP
;
A
#
# COMPACT_ATOMS: atom_id res chain seq x y z
N MET A 1 -28.05 -1.01 -15.63
CA MET A 1 -26.91 -1.55 -16.40
C MET A 1 -26.09 -2.38 -15.44
N SER A 2 -25.89 -3.67 -15.70
CA SER A 2 -24.98 -4.50 -14.90
C SER A 2 -23.56 -3.99 -15.17
N ILE A 3 -22.94 -3.36 -14.19
CA ILE A 3 -21.54 -2.94 -14.28
C ILE A 3 -20.72 -4.22 -14.08
N SER A 4 -20.01 -4.67 -15.12
CA SER A 4 -19.08 -5.79 -14.99
C SER A 4 -18.06 -5.48 -13.90
N PRO A 5 -17.73 -6.44 -13.01
CA PRO A 5 -16.77 -6.20 -11.95
C PRO A 5 -15.42 -5.82 -12.57
N PRO A 6 -14.73 -4.81 -12.02
CA PRO A 6 -13.47 -4.35 -12.58
C PRO A 6 -12.42 -5.48 -12.53
N ARG A 7 -11.64 -5.57 -13.60
CA ARG A 7 -10.65 -6.63 -13.81
C ARG A 7 -9.38 -6.35 -13.01
N SER A 8 -8.94 -7.33 -12.23
CA SER A 8 -7.58 -7.32 -11.64
C SER A 8 -6.53 -7.58 -12.71
N GLY A 9 -5.32 -7.06 -12.52
CA GLY A 9 -4.17 -7.43 -13.32
C GLY A 9 -3.02 -7.86 -12.44
N TYR A 10 -1.80 -7.65 -12.92
CA TYR A 10 -0.60 -8.05 -12.20
C TYR A 10 0.30 -6.86 -11.85
N THR A 11 1.10 -7.02 -10.81
CA THR A 11 2.08 -6.01 -10.39
C THR A 11 3.34 -6.08 -11.27
N LEU A 12 4.14 -5.00 -11.32
CA LEU A 12 5.39 -4.98 -12.11
C LEU A 12 6.35 -6.16 -11.83
N PRO A 13 6.54 -6.64 -10.58
CA PRO A 13 7.35 -7.83 -10.31
C PRO A 13 6.97 -9.06 -11.13
N VAL A 14 5.68 -9.25 -11.42
CA VAL A 14 5.18 -10.39 -12.19
C VAL A 14 5.67 -10.34 -13.63
N PHE A 15 5.56 -9.19 -14.27
CA PHE A 15 6.04 -8.99 -15.63
C PHE A 15 7.58 -9.02 -15.72
N ALA A 16 8.27 -8.49 -14.71
CA ALA A 16 9.72 -8.63 -14.59
C ALA A 16 10.16 -10.10 -14.46
N CYS A 17 9.44 -10.89 -13.66
CA CYS A 17 9.66 -12.33 -13.53
C CYS A 17 9.41 -13.06 -14.84
N ALA A 18 8.31 -12.77 -15.53
CA ALA A 18 8.00 -13.35 -16.83
C ALA A 18 9.09 -13.05 -17.87
N SER A 19 9.58 -11.80 -17.92
CA SER A 19 10.68 -11.41 -18.79
C SER A 19 11.96 -12.19 -18.44
N ALA A 20 12.28 -12.34 -17.16
CA ALA A 20 13.49 -13.05 -16.75
C ALA A 20 13.43 -14.55 -17.11
N ILE A 21 12.27 -15.19 -16.91
CA ILE A 21 12.04 -16.59 -17.30
C ILE A 21 12.22 -16.74 -18.81
N ALA A 22 11.58 -15.88 -19.61
CA ALA A 22 11.69 -15.94 -21.06
C ALA A 22 13.13 -15.73 -21.56
N SER A 23 13.87 -14.78 -20.96
CA SER A 23 15.29 -14.57 -21.27
C SER A 23 16.12 -15.81 -20.99
N LEU A 24 15.92 -16.45 -19.83
CA LEU A 24 16.66 -17.65 -19.44
C LEU A 24 16.34 -18.84 -20.37
N GLN A 25 15.07 -19.10 -20.63
CA GLN A 25 14.65 -20.16 -21.54
C GLN A 25 15.23 -19.96 -22.95
N HIS A 26 15.22 -18.72 -23.45
CA HIS A 26 15.82 -18.40 -24.74
C HIS A 26 17.34 -18.57 -24.74
N LEU A 27 18.01 -18.22 -23.63
CA LEU A 27 19.44 -18.47 -23.45
C LEU A 27 19.78 -19.96 -23.47
N HIS A 28 18.87 -20.80 -22.99
CA HIS A 28 18.94 -22.26 -23.05
C HIS A 28 18.56 -22.86 -24.41
N GLY A 29 18.11 -22.04 -25.36
CA GLY A 29 17.87 -22.44 -26.76
C GLY A 29 16.40 -22.60 -27.15
N GLU A 30 15.45 -22.20 -26.29
CA GLU A 30 14.04 -22.12 -26.67
C GLU A 30 13.78 -20.93 -27.61
N ASN A 31 13.31 -21.18 -28.84
CA ASN A 31 13.24 -20.13 -29.87
C ASN A 31 11.86 -19.46 -30.03
N GLU A 32 10.78 -20.04 -29.48
CA GLU A 32 9.41 -19.52 -29.63
C GLU A 32 8.75 -19.32 -28.26
N LEU A 33 8.98 -18.15 -27.66
CA LEU A 33 8.42 -17.77 -26.37
C LEU A 33 7.42 -16.62 -26.55
N ASN A 34 6.17 -16.97 -26.86
CA ASN A 34 5.06 -16.00 -26.93
C ASN A 34 4.41 -15.74 -25.57
N SER A 35 4.63 -16.64 -24.61
CA SER A 35 4.14 -16.54 -23.23
C SER A 35 4.94 -17.46 -22.32
N VAL A 36 5.00 -17.14 -21.03
CA VAL A 36 5.56 -18.00 -20.00
C VAL A 36 4.54 -18.25 -18.90
N THR A 37 4.56 -19.46 -18.34
CA THR A 37 3.69 -19.87 -17.23
C THR A 37 4.53 -20.11 -15.99
N PHE A 38 4.16 -19.51 -14.87
CA PHE A 38 4.89 -19.61 -13.60
C PHE A 38 3.97 -19.34 -12.41
N ASN A 39 4.47 -19.58 -11.19
CA ASN A 39 3.67 -19.44 -9.98
C ASN A 39 3.89 -18.09 -9.30
N LEU A 40 2.79 -17.42 -8.96
CA LEU A 40 2.79 -16.37 -7.96
C LEU A 40 3.06 -16.95 -6.57
N LEU A 41 3.57 -16.12 -5.66
CA LEU A 41 3.81 -16.51 -4.26
C LEU A 41 2.62 -16.17 -3.36
N GLU A 42 2.05 -14.98 -3.55
CA GLU A 42 0.91 -14.48 -2.80
C GLU A 42 -0.10 -13.84 -3.77
N PRO A 43 -1.29 -14.44 -3.99
CA PRO A 43 -1.65 -15.82 -3.63
C PRO A 43 -0.84 -16.85 -4.45
N PRO A 44 -0.64 -18.09 -3.94
CA PRO A 44 -0.03 -19.17 -4.71
C PRO A 44 -0.95 -19.58 -5.88
N GLU A 45 -0.62 -19.15 -7.09
CA GLU A 45 -1.43 -19.37 -8.29
C GLU A 45 -0.55 -19.45 -9.53
N ALA A 46 -0.84 -20.42 -10.42
CA ALA A 46 -0.19 -20.52 -11.72
C ALA A 46 -0.80 -19.52 -12.70
N ILE A 47 0.02 -18.67 -13.29
CA ILE A 47 -0.40 -17.62 -14.21
C ILE A 47 0.41 -17.69 -15.51
N THR A 48 -0.17 -17.17 -16.59
CA THR A 48 0.48 -17.06 -17.91
C THR A 48 0.61 -15.60 -18.29
N ILE A 49 1.84 -15.18 -18.63
CA ILE A 49 2.15 -13.82 -19.06
C ILE A 49 2.66 -13.85 -20.50
N ALA A 50 2.08 -13.01 -21.36
CA ALA A 50 2.54 -12.86 -22.74
C ALA A 50 3.93 -12.21 -22.78
N ILE A 51 4.79 -12.72 -23.64
CA ILE A 51 6.10 -12.16 -23.94
C ILE A 51 5.98 -11.36 -25.22
N GLU A 52 6.36 -10.08 -25.16
CA GLU A 52 6.29 -9.19 -26.32
C GLU A 52 7.42 -9.49 -27.31
N GLN A 53 8.62 -9.69 -26.78
CA GLN A 53 9.78 -10.00 -27.59
C GLN A 53 10.83 -10.74 -26.76
N VAL A 54 11.59 -11.61 -27.41
CA VAL A 54 12.81 -12.21 -26.85
C VAL A 54 13.91 -12.20 -27.90
N ALA A 55 15.14 -11.99 -27.47
CA ALA A 55 16.30 -12.01 -28.34
C ALA A 55 17.55 -12.45 -27.59
N ARG A 56 18.34 -13.30 -28.24
CA ARG A 56 19.71 -13.60 -27.80
C ARG A 56 20.62 -12.44 -28.20
N LEU A 57 21.31 -11.85 -27.22
CA LEU A 57 22.24 -10.75 -27.46
C LEU A 57 23.63 -11.27 -27.84
N ASN A 58 24.05 -12.36 -27.19
CA ASN A 58 25.29 -13.08 -27.46
C ASN A 58 25.20 -14.53 -26.92
N PRO A 59 26.24 -15.38 -27.04
CA PRO A 59 26.17 -16.76 -26.53
C PRO A 59 25.84 -16.91 -25.04
N ASP A 60 26.11 -15.89 -24.23
CA ASP A 60 25.99 -15.92 -22.77
C ASP A 60 24.93 -14.94 -22.23
N ALA A 61 24.20 -14.25 -23.12
CA ALA A 61 23.20 -13.27 -22.72
C ALA A 61 21.95 -13.27 -23.62
N ALA A 62 20.78 -13.13 -22.99
CA ALA A 62 19.50 -12.98 -23.66
C ALA A 62 18.63 -11.93 -22.95
N LEU A 63 17.77 -11.26 -23.72
CA LEU A 63 16.88 -10.22 -23.28
C LEU A 63 15.46 -10.57 -23.70
N ALA A 64 14.51 -10.36 -22.81
CA ALA A 64 13.08 -10.47 -23.10
C ALA A 64 12.35 -9.24 -22.58
N ILE A 65 11.23 -8.98 -23.22
CA ILE A 65 10.38 -7.83 -23.01
C ILE A 65 8.97 -8.36 -22.74
N THR A 66 8.37 -7.85 -21.67
CA THR A 66 6.93 -7.94 -21.42
C THR A 66 6.34 -6.55 -21.34
N ARG A 67 5.01 -6.48 -21.32
CA ARG A 67 4.27 -5.24 -21.16
C ARG A 67 3.36 -5.33 -19.94
N SER A 68 3.45 -4.35 -19.06
CA SER A 68 2.66 -4.31 -17.84
C SER A 68 1.17 -4.18 -18.13
N GLU A 69 0.36 -4.96 -17.43
CA GLU A 69 -1.10 -4.95 -17.52
C GLU A 69 -1.72 -5.05 -16.10
N PRO A 70 -1.89 -3.91 -15.41
CA PRO A 70 -2.37 -3.87 -14.02
C PRO A 70 -3.90 -3.97 -13.88
N GLY A 71 -4.62 -4.44 -14.92
CA GLY A 71 -6.06 -4.69 -14.84
C GLY A 71 -6.85 -3.46 -15.24
N ASP A 72 -7.79 -3.02 -14.42
CA ASP A 72 -8.56 -1.78 -14.63
C ASP A 72 -8.11 -0.64 -13.70
N ASN A 73 -6.96 -0.80 -13.04
CA ASN A 73 -6.36 0.26 -12.22
C ASN A 73 -5.97 1.50 -13.02
N LEU A 74 -6.21 2.68 -12.45
CA LEU A 74 -5.45 3.88 -12.75
C LEU A 74 -4.04 3.73 -12.21
N ASP A 75 -3.21 3.06 -13.00
CA ASP A 75 -1.80 2.80 -12.70
C ASP A 75 -0.93 3.53 -13.72
N LEU A 76 0.00 4.33 -13.20
CA LEU A 76 0.94 5.11 -14.02
C LEU A 76 1.85 4.23 -14.87
N THR A 77 2.05 2.97 -14.46
CA THR A 77 2.96 2.07 -15.15
C THR A 77 2.25 1.22 -16.19
N ARG A 78 0.94 1.35 -16.39
CA ARG A 78 0.18 0.58 -17.39
C ARG A 78 0.79 0.68 -18.78
N ASN A 79 0.81 -0.45 -19.49
CA ASN A 79 1.33 -0.58 -20.84
C ASN A 79 2.80 -0.17 -21.02
N THR A 80 3.58 -0.10 -19.93
CA THR A 80 5.01 0.19 -20.02
C THR A 80 5.79 -1.10 -20.30
N PRO A 81 6.87 -1.01 -21.09
CA PRO A 81 7.72 -2.16 -21.36
C PRO A 81 8.59 -2.46 -20.13
N ILE A 82 8.78 -3.74 -19.86
CA ILE A 82 9.61 -4.25 -18.76
C ILE A 82 10.57 -5.25 -19.35
N TRP A 83 11.87 -5.02 -19.17
CA TRP A 83 12.89 -5.87 -19.75
C TRP A 83 13.64 -6.61 -18.65
N ALA A 84 14.08 -7.82 -18.97
CA ALA A 84 15.02 -8.56 -18.13
C ALA A 84 16.17 -9.08 -18.99
N LEU A 85 17.37 -8.60 -18.70
CA LEU A 85 18.60 -9.13 -19.28
C LEU A 85 19.10 -10.26 -18.37
N VAL A 86 19.26 -11.45 -18.93
CA VAL A 86 19.85 -12.60 -18.22
C VAL A 86 21.20 -12.90 -18.84
N GLU A 87 22.23 -12.92 -18.01
CA GLU A 87 23.61 -13.19 -18.39
C GLU A 87 24.16 -14.36 -17.57
N ARG A 88 24.90 -15.27 -18.20
CA ARG A 88 25.70 -16.24 -17.46
C ARG A 88 26.82 -15.54 -16.72
N LYS A 89 27.05 -15.94 -15.49
CA LYS A 89 28.18 -15.44 -14.69
C LYS A 89 28.93 -16.59 -14.02
N THR A 90 30.14 -16.28 -13.57
CA THR A 90 30.92 -17.13 -12.68
C THR A 90 30.80 -16.60 -11.25
N GLY A 91 30.60 -17.49 -10.27
CA GLY A 91 30.52 -17.10 -8.86
C GLY A 91 29.79 -18.11 -7.99
N ASN A 92 29.74 -17.82 -6.68
CA ASN A 92 29.14 -18.72 -5.68
C ASN A 92 27.62 -18.51 -5.53
N GLN A 93 27.08 -17.39 -6.02
CA GLN A 93 25.65 -17.08 -5.93
C GLN A 93 24.96 -17.47 -7.24
N GLU A 94 24.04 -18.43 -7.15
CA GLU A 94 23.30 -18.99 -8.30
C GLU A 94 22.52 -17.93 -9.08
N ILE A 95 21.83 -17.01 -8.39
CA ILE A 95 21.04 -15.96 -9.03
C ILE A 95 21.34 -14.63 -8.34
N GLU A 96 21.88 -13.68 -9.09
CA GLU A 96 22.05 -12.29 -8.68
C GLU A 96 21.05 -11.41 -9.42
N ILE A 97 20.32 -10.59 -8.67
CA ILE A 97 19.27 -9.72 -9.21
C ILE A 97 19.69 -8.27 -8.95
N GLU A 98 19.79 -7.47 -10.02
CA GLU A 98 20.08 -6.05 -9.96
C GLU A 98 19.10 -5.21 -10.79
N GLY A 99 19.04 -3.92 -10.48
CA GLY A 99 18.29 -2.94 -11.26
C GLY A 99 19.20 -2.22 -12.26
N GLY A 100 18.78 -2.18 -13.52
CA GLY A 100 19.36 -1.35 -14.57
C GLY A 100 18.60 -0.04 -14.76
N GLU A 101 18.59 0.48 -15.99
CA GLU A 101 17.97 1.77 -16.33
C GLU A 101 16.50 1.84 -15.85
N GLY A 102 16.16 2.95 -15.21
CA GLY A 102 14.83 3.26 -14.72
C GLY A 102 14.35 2.47 -13.50
N ILE A 103 15.16 1.57 -12.94
CA ILE A 103 14.98 1.07 -11.57
C ILE A 103 15.56 2.09 -10.59
N GLY A 104 14.79 2.44 -9.55
CA GLY A 104 15.21 3.44 -8.56
C GLY A 104 16.33 2.95 -7.65
N ILE A 105 17.02 3.89 -7.02
CA ILE A 105 18.11 3.65 -6.08
C ILE A 105 17.69 4.12 -4.68
N GLN A 106 17.85 3.25 -3.68
CA GLN A 106 17.57 3.55 -2.27
C GLN A 106 18.76 4.28 -1.63
N VAL A 107 18.68 5.60 -1.52
CA VAL A 107 19.76 6.44 -0.99
C VAL A 107 20.09 6.07 0.46
N ASP A 108 19.06 5.87 1.28
CA ASP A 108 19.19 5.58 2.71
C ASP A 108 19.59 4.11 3.01
N ASN A 109 19.64 3.25 1.98
CA ASN A 109 19.93 1.82 2.12
C ASN A 109 21.17 1.40 1.33
N GLY A 110 22.20 2.25 1.36
CA GLY A 110 23.51 1.98 0.78
C GLY A 110 23.51 1.90 -0.75
N GLY A 111 22.58 2.60 -1.43
CA GLY A 111 22.54 2.68 -2.89
C GLY A 111 22.02 1.41 -3.59
N LYS A 112 21.29 0.55 -2.88
CA LYS A 112 20.70 -0.67 -3.46
C LYS A 112 19.58 -0.33 -4.45
N SER A 113 19.45 -1.13 -5.51
CA SER A 113 18.30 -1.07 -6.42
C SER A 113 16.99 -1.25 -5.65
N ALA A 114 15.95 -0.52 -6.04
CA ALA A 114 14.63 -0.50 -5.42
C ALA A 114 13.81 -1.74 -5.82
N ILE A 115 14.39 -2.93 -5.67
CA ILE A 115 13.77 -4.24 -5.92
C ILE A 115 13.46 -4.88 -4.56
N TYR A 116 12.18 -4.90 -4.19
CA TYR A 116 11.74 -5.28 -2.84
C TYR A 116 11.61 -6.79 -2.65
N SER A 117 11.40 -7.22 -1.40
CA SER A 117 11.44 -8.62 -0.97
C SER A 117 10.52 -9.55 -1.78
N TYR A 118 9.29 -9.13 -2.08
CA TYR A 118 8.38 -9.92 -2.91
C TYR A 118 8.95 -10.17 -4.31
N ALA A 119 9.46 -9.13 -4.98
CA ALA A 119 10.03 -9.25 -6.32
C ALA A 119 11.29 -10.13 -6.32
N GLN A 120 12.18 -9.94 -5.34
CA GLN A 120 13.36 -10.78 -5.14
C GLN A 120 12.98 -12.26 -5.01
N ARG A 121 12.03 -12.58 -4.12
CA ARG A 121 11.55 -13.95 -3.92
C ARG A 121 10.89 -14.52 -5.18
N LEU A 122 10.00 -13.76 -5.81
CA LEU A 122 9.27 -14.20 -7.00
C LEU A 122 10.23 -14.60 -8.13
N LEU A 123 11.25 -13.77 -8.40
CA LEU A 123 12.30 -14.07 -9.37
C LEU A 123 13.13 -15.29 -8.97
N GLN A 124 13.63 -15.34 -7.72
CA GLN A 124 14.47 -16.45 -7.27
C GLN A 124 13.75 -17.80 -7.30
N GLU A 125 12.51 -17.86 -6.80
CA GLU A 125 11.74 -19.10 -6.69
C GLU A 125 11.32 -19.64 -8.08
N ASN A 126 11.08 -18.77 -9.07
CA ASN A 126 10.70 -19.21 -10.41
C ASN A 126 11.89 -19.43 -11.37
N LEU A 127 13.04 -18.79 -11.14
CA LEU A 127 14.24 -18.99 -11.96
C LEU A 127 15.10 -20.16 -11.49
N ARG A 128 15.20 -20.41 -10.18
CA ARG A 128 16.05 -21.48 -9.63
C ARG A 128 15.74 -22.86 -10.21
N PRO A 129 14.47 -23.29 -10.38
CA PRO A 129 14.16 -24.59 -10.98
C PRO A 129 14.57 -24.72 -12.45
N LEU A 130 14.85 -23.60 -13.13
CA LEU A 130 15.23 -23.57 -14.54
C LEU A 130 16.75 -23.61 -14.75
N LEU A 131 17.55 -23.46 -13.69
CA LEU A 131 19.01 -23.46 -13.80
C LEU A 131 19.55 -24.81 -14.25
N LEU A 132 20.53 -24.77 -15.16
CA LEU A 132 21.34 -25.95 -15.47
C LEU A 132 22.31 -26.27 -14.31
N PRO A 133 22.82 -27.51 -14.20
CA PRO A 133 23.77 -27.86 -13.15
C PRO A 133 24.98 -26.91 -13.12
N GLN A 134 25.26 -26.32 -11.95
CA GLN A 134 26.35 -25.36 -11.72
C GLN A 134 26.21 -24.04 -12.49
N GLU A 135 25.03 -23.75 -13.07
CA GLU A 135 24.78 -22.47 -13.72
C GLU A 135 24.60 -21.38 -12.67
N SER A 136 25.20 -20.22 -12.96
CA SER A 136 24.98 -19.00 -12.18
C SER A 136 24.63 -17.88 -13.14
N LEU A 137 23.65 -17.06 -12.74
CA LEU A 137 23.07 -16.02 -13.57
C LEU A 137 23.13 -14.66 -12.89
N LYS A 138 23.27 -13.64 -13.71
CA LYS A 138 22.97 -12.26 -13.39
C LYS A 138 21.69 -11.85 -14.11
N VAL A 139 20.74 -11.28 -13.38
CA VAL A 139 19.44 -10.82 -13.87
C VAL A 139 19.35 -9.33 -13.65
N THR A 140 19.35 -8.57 -14.73
CA THR A 140 19.24 -7.11 -14.71
C THR A 140 17.84 -6.71 -15.17
N ILE A 141 17.04 -6.14 -14.26
CA ILE A 141 15.70 -5.65 -14.58
C ILE A 141 15.78 -4.20 -15.05
N ILE A 142 15.15 -3.90 -16.18
CA ILE A 142 15.20 -2.58 -16.82
C ILE A 142 13.77 -2.08 -17.05
N LEU A 143 13.51 -0.83 -16.67
CA LEU A 143 12.26 -0.12 -16.91
C LEU A 143 12.57 1.11 -17.77
N PRO A 144 12.55 1.03 -19.11
CA PRO A 144 12.99 2.12 -19.98
C PRO A 144 12.30 3.47 -19.71
N GLU A 145 11.04 3.44 -19.27
CA GLU A 145 10.27 4.63 -18.91
C GLU A 145 10.35 5.01 -17.42
N GLY A 146 11.04 4.19 -16.62
CA GLY A 146 11.02 4.25 -15.16
C GLY A 146 11.48 5.58 -14.60
N LYS A 147 12.58 6.15 -15.11
CA LYS A 147 13.09 7.46 -14.65
C LYS A 147 12.07 8.58 -14.87
N LYS A 148 11.43 8.61 -16.05
CA LYS A 148 10.39 9.60 -16.38
C LYS A 148 9.16 9.42 -15.50
N LEU A 149 8.68 8.20 -15.34
CA LEU A 149 7.49 7.90 -14.55
C LEU A 149 7.69 8.16 -13.05
N ALA A 150 8.90 7.90 -12.53
CA ALA A 150 9.24 8.14 -11.13
C ALA A 150 9.08 9.60 -10.70
N THR A 151 9.25 10.56 -11.62
CA THR A 151 9.01 11.99 -11.32
C THR A 151 7.56 12.31 -10.94
N ARG A 152 6.63 11.40 -11.27
CA ARG A 152 5.19 11.52 -11.01
C ARG A 152 4.72 10.63 -9.86
N THR A 153 5.65 10.03 -9.11
CA THR A 153 5.36 9.19 -7.94
C THR A 153 5.89 9.83 -6.67
N SER A 154 5.52 9.25 -5.51
CA SER A 154 6.04 9.66 -4.20
C SER A 154 7.38 9.01 -3.84
N ASN A 155 8.03 8.27 -4.76
CA ASN A 155 9.25 7.51 -4.50
C ASN A 155 10.39 8.36 -3.90
N ALA A 156 10.59 9.58 -4.40
CA ALA A 156 11.63 10.48 -3.90
C ALA A 156 11.42 10.85 -2.43
N ALA A 157 10.17 10.99 -1.99
CA ALA A 157 9.84 11.24 -0.57
C ALA A 157 10.13 10.01 0.32
N PHE A 158 10.36 8.84 -0.27
CA PHE A 158 10.72 7.59 0.40
C PHE A 158 12.18 7.20 0.18
N GLY A 159 13.04 8.14 -0.24
CA GLY A 159 14.48 7.91 -0.41
C GLY A 159 14.83 7.09 -1.66
N VAL A 160 13.87 6.89 -2.58
CA VAL A 160 14.10 6.22 -3.87
C VAL A 160 14.20 7.25 -4.98
N VAL A 161 15.37 7.33 -5.61
CA VAL A 161 15.67 8.29 -6.68
C VAL A 161 15.97 7.58 -8.00
N GLU A 162 16.04 8.35 -9.09
CA GLU A 162 16.48 7.90 -10.42
C GLU A 162 15.60 6.87 -11.15
N GLY A 163 14.56 6.33 -10.51
CA GLY A 163 13.68 5.34 -11.15
C GLY A 163 12.51 4.86 -10.30
N LEU A 164 11.76 3.90 -10.85
CA LEU A 164 10.63 3.26 -10.20
C LEU A 164 11.11 2.13 -9.27
N SER A 165 10.29 1.83 -8.26
CA SER A 165 10.52 0.67 -7.39
C SER A 165 9.80 -0.55 -7.98
N LEU A 166 10.46 -1.71 -7.97
CA LEU A 166 9.83 -3.00 -8.20
C LEU A 166 9.23 -3.49 -6.88
N LEU A 167 8.08 -2.89 -6.55
CA LEU A 167 7.39 -3.04 -5.26
C LEU A 167 6.12 -3.90 -5.37
N GLY A 168 5.68 -4.45 -4.23
CA GLY A 168 4.48 -5.25 -4.11
C GLY A 168 4.54 -6.16 -2.89
N THR A 169 3.39 -6.52 -2.33
CA THR A 169 3.26 -7.59 -1.33
C THR A 169 2.61 -8.84 -1.90
N THR A 170 2.01 -8.72 -3.08
CA THR A 170 1.32 -9.79 -3.82
C THR A 170 1.57 -9.61 -5.33
N GLY A 171 1.24 -10.65 -6.11
CA GLY A 171 1.34 -10.62 -7.56
C GLY A 171 0.17 -9.89 -8.23
N ILE A 172 -0.91 -9.65 -7.50
CA ILE A 172 -2.18 -9.17 -8.04
C ILE A 172 -2.29 -7.65 -7.86
N SER A 173 -2.51 -6.95 -8.98
CA SER A 173 -2.90 -5.55 -8.99
C SER A 173 -4.43 -5.46 -8.93
N GLN A 174 -4.96 -5.24 -7.72
CA GLN A 174 -6.41 -5.10 -7.51
C GLN A 174 -6.90 -3.74 -7.99
N PRO A 175 -8.06 -3.64 -8.68
CA PRO A 175 -8.58 -2.44 -9.30
C PRO A 175 -9.09 -1.40 -8.28
N LEU A 176 -8.19 -0.84 -7.46
CA LEU A 176 -8.51 0.03 -6.33
C LEU A 176 -9.00 1.43 -6.73
N SER A 177 -9.05 1.71 -8.02
CA SER A 177 -9.41 3.00 -8.61
C SER A 177 -10.53 2.88 -9.65
N ALA A 178 -11.05 1.67 -9.87
CA ALA A 178 -12.09 1.44 -10.85
C ALA A 178 -13.50 1.80 -10.32
N PRO A 179 -14.42 2.25 -11.19
CA PRO A 179 -15.84 2.34 -10.87
C PRO A 179 -16.36 0.95 -10.43
N GLY A 180 -17.16 0.85 -9.36
CA GLY A 180 -17.66 -0.43 -8.84
C GLY A 180 -16.96 -0.94 -7.58
N GLN A 181 -15.83 -0.34 -7.18
CA GLN A 181 -15.07 -0.81 -6.01
C GLN A 181 -15.81 -0.58 -4.69
N LEU A 182 -16.54 0.54 -4.58
CA LEU A 182 -17.36 0.83 -3.42
C LEU A 182 -18.42 -0.26 -3.23
N GLU A 183 -19.06 -0.70 -4.32
CA GLU A 183 -20.07 -1.77 -4.31
C GLU A 183 -19.49 -3.08 -3.78
N ILE A 184 -18.26 -3.44 -4.17
CA ILE A 184 -17.58 -4.64 -3.66
C ILE A 184 -17.40 -4.56 -2.13
N PHE A 185 -16.92 -3.42 -1.62
CA PHE A 185 -16.73 -3.27 -0.16
C PHE A 185 -18.06 -3.22 0.59
N ARG A 186 -19.10 -2.61 0.01
CA ARG A 186 -20.45 -2.61 0.59
C ARG A 186 -21.01 -4.02 0.69
N GLU A 187 -20.87 -4.84 -0.35
CA GLU A 187 -21.29 -6.24 -0.32
C GLU A 187 -20.49 -7.07 0.69
N GLN A 188 -19.16 -6.87 0.78
CA GLN A 188 -18.36 -7.55 1.81
C GLN A 188 -18.82 -7.17 3.23
N LEU A 189 -19.06 -5.89 3.49
CA LEU A 189 -19.58 -5.42 4.77
C LEU A 189 -20.95 -6.04 5.07
N LYS A 190 -21.84 -6.10 4.09
CA LYS A 190 -23.17 -6.71 4.23
C LYS A 190 -23.13 -8.22 4.51
N ILE A 191 -22.12 -8.93 4.04
CA ILE A 191 -21.90 -10.34 4.40
C ILE A 191 -21.48 -10.43 5.87
N LEU A 192 -20.55 -9.57 6.31
CA LEU A 192 -20.04 -9.57 7.67
C LEU A 192 -21.07 -9.10 8.70
N SER A 193 -21.94 -8.16 8.35
CA SER A 193 -22.99 -7.65 9.25
C SER A 193 -24.02 -8.70 9.66
N ARG A 194 -24.13 -9.80 8.91
CA ARG A 194 -24.97 -10.95 9.28
C ARG A 194 -24.41 -11.77 10.44
N ARG A 195 -23.11 -11.64 10.71
CA ARG A 195 -22.36 -12.41 11.72
C ARG A 195 -21.90 -11.55 12.88
N PHE A 196 -21.63 -10.28 12.62
CA PHE A 196 -21.01 -9.38 13.58
C PHE A 196 -21.74 -8.04 13.61
N ASP A 197 -21.98 -7.56 14.83
CA ASP A 197 -22.59 -6.25 15.09
C ASP A 197 -21.54 -5.16 15.39
N ARG A 198 -20.26 -5.55 15.46
CA ARG A 198 -19.12 -4.68 15.73
C ARG A 198 -18.01 -5.03 14.74
N LEU A 199 -17.51 -4.04 14.02
CA LEU A 199 -16.50 -4.25 12.97
C LEU A 199 -15.33 -3.28 13.10
N VAL A 200 -14.19 -3.67 12.54
CA VAL A 200 -12.98 -2.83 12.49
C VAL A 200 -12.72 -2.44 11.05
N PHE A 201 -12.82 -1.15 10.76
CA PHE A 201 -12.49 -0.59 9.46
C PHE A 201 -10.99 -0.33 9.39
N CYS A 202 -10.28 -1.20 8.69
CA CYS A 202 -8.85 -1.05 8.44
C CYS A 202 -8.62 -0.11 7.25
N ILE A 203 -7.98 1.02 7.53
CA ILE A 203 -7.75 2.09 6.55
C ILE A 203 -6.35 1.95 5.95
N GLY A 204 -6.28 1.26 4.82
CA GLY A 204 -5.03 0.88 4.15
C GLY A 204 -4.48 -0.46 4.63
N GLU A 205 -3.51 -1.00 3.88
CA GLU A 205 -3.00 -2.36 4.11
C GLU A 205 -2.31 -2.55 5.46
N ASN A 206 -1.57 -1.53 5.92
CA ASN A 206 -0.91 -1.57 7.23
C ASN A 206 -1.90 -1.84 8.39
N GLY A 207 -3.15 -1.39 8.27
CA GLY A 207 -4.16 -1.63 9.31
C GLY A 207 -4.62 -3.10 9.33
N LEU A 208 -4.73 -3.73 8.16
CA LEU A 208 -5.10 -5.14 8.03
C LEU A 208 -4.01 -6.06 8.61
N ASP A 209 -2.74 -5.71 8.40
CA ASP A 209 -1.61 -6.48 8.94
C ASP A 209 -1.46 -6.32 10.47
N LEU A 210 -1.63 -5.09 10.97
CA LEU A 210 -1.32 -4.74 12.36
C LEU A 210 -2.46 -5.10 13.33
N ALA A 211 -3.72 -5.03 12.90
CA ALA A 211 -4.86 -5.32 13.77
C ALA A 211 -4.79 -6.74 14.40
N PRO A 212 -4.51 -7.82 13.64
CA PRO A 212 -4.35 -9.16 14.22
C PRO A 212 -3.19 -9.25 15.22
N GLN A 213 -2.09 -8.55 14.97
CA GLN A 213 -0.92 -8.52 15.87
C GLN A 213 -1.25 -7.84 17.22
N MET A 214 -2.28 -7.00 17.24
CA MET A 214 -2.82 -6.37 18.44
C MET A 214 -3.92 -7.19 19.12
N GLY A 215 -4.15 -8.43 18.68
CA GLY A 215 -5.18 -9.31 19.24
C GLY A 215 -6.60 -9.03 18.73
N ILE A 216 -6.76 -8.23 17.66
CA ILE A 216 -8.07 -8.02 17.04
C ILE A 216 -8.40 -9.22 16.17
N ASN A 217 -9.62 -9.78 16.34
CA ASN A 217 -10.09 -10.91 15.55
C ASN A 217 -10.08 -10.57 14.04
N PRO A 218 -9.36 -11.35 13.18
CA PRO A 218 -9.36 -11.14 11.74
C PRO A 218 -10.74 -11.18 11.09
N ASP A 219 -11.70 -11.93 11.65
CA ASP A 219 -13.05 -12.10 11.09
C ASP A 219 -13.90 -10.82 11.13
N ILE A 220 -13.55 -9.85 11.98
CA ILE A 220 -14.27 -8.57 12.08
C ILE A 220 -13.58 -7.44 11.32
N LEU A 221 -12.50 -7.73 10.59
CA LEU A 221 -11.77 -6.72 9.82
C LEU A 221 -12.43 -6.45 8.47
N VAL A 222 -12.61 -5.18 8.16
CA VAL A 222 -13.19 -4.70 6.89
C VAL A 222 -12.21 -3.76 6.22
N LYS A 223 -11.88 -4.07 4.96
CA LYS A 223 -11.12 -3.17 4.09
C LYS A 223 -12.08 -2.09 3.54
N THR A 224 -11.75 -0.83 3.77
CA THR A 224 -12.59 0.31 3.33
C THR A 224 -12.00 1.09 2.15
N ALA A 225 -10.76 0.76 1.76
CA ALA A 225 -9.93 1.54 0.83
C ALA A 225 -9.90 3.03 1.19
N ASN A 226 -10.50 3.90 0.36
CA ASN A 226 -10.55 5.33 0.61
C ASN A 226 -11.99 5.85 0.86
N TRP A 227 -13.00 4.98 0.81
CA TRP A 227 -14.43 5.31 0.83
C TRP A 227 -15.03 5.32 2.25
N ILE A 228 -14.44 6.08 3.18
CA ILE A 228 -14.84 6.02 4.59
C ILE A 228 -16.30 6.43 4.81
N GLY A 229 -16.71 7.57 4.25
CA GLY A 229 -18.08 8.08 4.40
C GLY A 229 -19.14 7.08 3.93
N PRO A 230 -19.12 6.64 2.65
CA PRO A 230 -20.06 5.65 2.15
C PRO A 230 -20.06 4.33 2.95
N MET A 231 -18.89 3.85 3.39
CA MET A 231 -18.80 2.63 4.20
C MET A 231 -19.40 2.79 5.60
N LEU A 232 -19.28 3.97 6.22
CA LEU A 232 -19.95 4.27 7.51
C LEU A 232 -21.47 4.27 7.36
N LEU A 233 -21.99 4.83 6.26
CA LEU A 233 -23.44 4.78 5.97
C LEU A 233 -23.90 3.36 5.69
N GLU A 234 -23.12 2.58 4.95
CA GLU A 234 -23.44 1.17 4.73
C GLU A 234 -23.45 0.39 6.06
N ALA A 235 -22.48 0.59 6.94
CA ALA A 235 -22.47 -0.02 8.28
C ALA A 235 -23.77 0.28 9.04
N GLN A 236 -24.17 1.55 9.06
CA GLN A 236 -25.40 1.97 9.73
C GLN A 236 -26.64 1.34 9.07
N LEU A 237 -26.72 1.31 7.73
CA LEU A 237 -27.83 0.68 7.00
C LEU A 237 -27.94 -0.82 7.28
N GLN A 238 -26.81 -1.50 7.46
CA GLN A 238 -26.76 -2.92 7.80
C GLN A 238 -26.95 -3.20 9.30
N GLY A 239 -27.23 -2.16 10.10
CA GLY A 239 -27.55 -2.30 11.53
C GLY A 239 -26.34 -2.52 12.44
N ILE A 240 -25.11 -2.28 11.97
CA ILE A 240 -23.91 -2.35 12.80
C ILE A 240 -24.01 -1.32 13.92
N SER A 241 -23.79 -1.75 15.16
CA SER A 241 -23.88 -0.88 16.34
C SER A 241 -22.59 -0.09 16.62
N GLU A 242 -21.42 -0.66 16.26
CA GLU A 242 -20.13 -0.04 16.56
C GLU A 242 -19.05 -0.30 15.50
N ILE A 243 -18.31 0.76 15.12
CA ILE A 243 -17.15 0.69 14.23
C ILE A 243 -15.90 1.21 14.94
N LEU A 244 -14.81 0.46 14.83
CA LEU A 244 -13.46 0.95 15.12
C LEU A 244 -12.74 1.31 13.81
N LEU A 245 -12.37 2.57 13.64
CA LEU A 245 -11.48 3.01 12.60
C LEU A 245 -10.03 2.75 13.02
N PHE A 246 -9.33 1.91 12.26
CA PHE A 246 -7.95 1.51 12.56
C PHE A 246 -7.05 1.84 11.37
N GLY A 247 -6.08 2.75 11.54
CA GLY A 247 -5.29 3.17 10.38
C GLY A 247 -4.13 4.11 10.64
N TYR A 248 -3.34 4.28 9.58
CA TYR A 248 -2.23 5.24 9.55
C TYR A 248 -2.76 6.65 9.72
N HIS A 249 -2.13 7.43 10.61
CA HIS A 249 -2.61 8.76 10.98
C HIS A 249 -2.72 9.72 9.79
N GLY A 250 -1.82 9.63 8.81
CA GLY A 250 -1.88 10.46 7.62
C GLY A 250 -3.12 10.24 6.75
N LYS A 251 -3.87 9.14 6.93
CA LYS A 251 -5.20 8.97 6.30
C LYS A 251 -6.32 9.43 7.22
N LEU A 252 -6.26 9.01 8.49
CA LEU A 252 -7.30 9.27 9.48
C LEU A 252 -7.46 10.75 9.83
N ILE A 253 -6.37 11.52 9.83
CA ILE A 253 -6.39 12.96 10.13
C ILE A 253 -7.35 13.75 9.22
N LYS A 254 -7.59 13.28 7.99
CA LYS A 254 -8.55 13.88 7.06
C LYS A 254 -9.98 13.91 7.61
N LEU A 255 -10.37 12.89 8.37
CA LEU A 255 -11.69 12.80 9.00
C LEU A 255 -11.85 13.88 10.08
N ALA A 256 -10.77 14.24 10.79
CA ALA A 256 -10.77 15.36 11.73
C ALA A 256 -11.03 16.72 11.04
N GLY A 257 -10.74 16.81 9.73
CA GLY A 257 -11.08 17.93 8.86
C GLY A 257 -12.42 17.79 8.13
N GLY A 258 -13.15 16.67 8.30
CA GLY A 258 -14.45 16.42 7.65
C GLY A 258 -14.33 15.87 6.23
N ILE A 259 -13.15 15.38 5.85
CA ILE A 259 -12.88 14.82 4.53
C ILE A 259 -13.04 13.29 4.62
N PHE A 260 -14.22 12.79 4.24
CA PHE A 260 -14.59 11.36 4.33
C PHE A 260 -14.17 10.49 3.13
N GLN A 261 -13.41 11.08 2.20
CA GLN A 261 -12.78 10.42 1.07
C GLN A 261 -11.27 10.61 1.19
N THR A 262 -10.53 9.54 1.49
CA THR A 262 -9.12 9.66 1.92
C THR A 262 -8.12 9.68 0.76
N HIS A 263 -8.57 9.54 -0.49
CA HIS A 263 -7.70 9.61 -1.66
C HIS A 263 -7.02 10.98 -1.80
N HIS A 264 -5.69 11.00 -1.89
CA HIS A 264 -4.89 12.23 -1.89
C HIS A 264 -5.17 13.16 -3.08
N HIS A 265 -5.42 12.62 -4.28
CA HIS A 265 -5.81 13.45 -5.44
C HIS A 265 -7.17 14.15 -5.33
N LEU A 266 -8.08 13.66 -4.48
CA LEU A 266 -9.43 14.24 -4.36
C LEU A 266 -9.47 15.37 -3.33
N ALA A 267 -8.78 15.16 -2.21
CA ALA A 267 -8.62 16.17 -1.18
C ALA A 267 -7.34 15.89 -0.40
N ASP A 268 -6.48 16.90 -0.29
CA ASP A 268 -5.46 16.96 0.74
C ASP A 268 -5.74 18.13 1.67
N GLY A 269 -5.26 18.03 2.89
CA GLY A 269 -5.47 19.00 3.96
C GLY A 269 -4.77 18.61 5.24
N ARG A 270 -3.85 17.63 5.20
CA ARG A 270 -3.32 16.98 6.39
C ARG A 270 -2.46 17.93 7.22
N ARG A 271 -1.68 18.79 6.56
CA ARG A 271 -0.79 19.77 7.20
C ARG A 271 -1.62 20.89 7.82
N GLU A 272 -2.60 21.38 7.09
CA GLU A 272 -3.57 22.39 7.49
C GLU A 272 -4.35 21.92 8.72
N ILE A 273 -4.86 20.68 8.69
CA ILE A 273 -5.59 20.07 9.80
C ILE A 273 -4.66 19.91 11.01
N LEU A 274 -3.48 19.29 10.87
CA LEU A 274 -2.55 19.12 11.98
C LEU A 274 -2.20 20.46 12.64
N THR A 275 -1.89 21.47 11.82
CA THR A 275 -1.58 22.83 12.28
C THR A 275 -2.77 23.47 12.99
N ALA A 276 -3.99 23.30 12.48
CA ALA A 276 -5.20 23.84 13.11
C ALA A 276 -5.46 23.21 14.48
N TYR A 277 -5.25 21.90 14.64
CA TYR A 277 -5.38 21.24 15.95
C TYR A 277 -4.23 21.61 16.90
N ALA A 278 -3.01 21.78 16.39
CA ALA A 278 -1.89 22.30 17.18
C ALA A 278 -2.19 23.71 17.69
N ALA A 279 -2.73 24.59 16.84
CA ALA A 279 -3.15 25.94 17.22
C ALA A 279 -4.29 25.91 18.24
N LYS A 280 -5.28 25.02 18.06
CA LYS A 280 -6.38 24.81 19.01
C LYS A 280 -5.88 24.41 20.40
N MET A 281 -4.79 23.63 20.48
CA MET A 281 -4.17 23.23 21.75
C MET A 281 -3.28 24.32 22.37
N GLY A 282 -3.10 25.45 21.69
CA GLY A 282 -2.32 26.58 22.18
C GLY A 282 -0.82 26.50 21.88
N LEU A 283 -0.42 25.69 20.89
CA LEU A 283 0.98 25.63 20.48
C LEU A 283 1.43 26.95 19.85
N ALA A 284 2.62 27.44 20.24
CA ALA A 284 3.10 28.75 19.83
C ALA A 284 3.34 28.86 18.31
N THR A 285 3.14 30.06 17.76
CA THR A 285 3.20 30.34 16.31
C THR A 285 4.46 29.82 15.59
N PRO A 286 5.69 29.92 16.15
CA PRO A 286 6.87 29.39 15.47
C PRO A 286 6.77 27.88 15.22
N HIS A 287 6.24 27.12 16.18
CA HIS A 287 6.04 25.68 16.03
C HIS A 287 4.92 25.36 15.03
N LEU A 288 3.85 26.18 15.01
CA LEU A 288 2.78 26.05 14.01
C LEU A 288 3.31 26.21 12.58
N GLN A 289 4.20 27.17 12.34
CA GLN A 289 4.84 27.38 11.04
C GLN A 289 5.69 26.16 10.64
N GLN A 290 6.48 25.61 11.56
CA GLN A 290 7.28 24.41 11.30
C GLN A 290 6.43 23.18 10.97
N ILE A 291 5.34 22.96 11.71
CA ILE A 291 4.38 21.89 11.42
C ILE A 291 3.74 22.13 10.05
N PHE A 292 3.30 23.36 9.78
CA PHE A 292 2.68 23.71 8.53
C PHE A 292 3.63 23.49 7.37
N ASP A 293 4.93 23.79 7.49
CA ASP A 293 5.95 23.67 6.45
C ASP A 293 6.52 22.26 6.27
N SER A 294 6.16 21.33 7.15
CA SER A 294 6.60 19.93 7.08
C SER A 294 6.19 19.27 5.76
N SER A 295 7.13 18.57 5.12
CA SER A 295 6.89 17.92 3.82
C SER A 295 5.86 16.78 3.88
N THR A 296 5.74 16.12 5.04
CA THR A 296 4.77 15.04 5.27
C THR A 296 4.14 15.14 6.67
N SER A 297 2.99 14.49 6.86
CA SER A 297 2.38 14.34 8.19
C SER A 297 3.31 13.64 9.18
N GLU A 298 4.18 12.73 8.69
CA GLU A 298 5.16 12.04 9.53
C GLU A 298 6.21 13.01 10.06
N ASN A 299 6.72 13.92 9.22
CA ASN A 299 7.67 14.93 9.68
C ASN A 299 7.04 15.89 10.69
N GLY A 300 5.76 16.23 10.51
CA GLY A 300 5.02 17.02 11.51
C GLY A 300 4.86 16.29 12.85
N LEU A 301 4.57 14.99 12.84
CA LEU A 301 4.52 14.16 14.05
C LEU A 301 5.90 14.07 14.73
N GLU A 302 6.95 13.83 13.97
CA GLU A 302 8.32 13.73 14.49
C GLU A 302 8.78 15.06 15.11
N TYR A 303 8.44 16.19 14.48
CA TYR A 303 8.69 17.50 15.04
C TYR A 303 8.00 17.69 16.40
N LEU A 304 6.73 17.28 16.53
CA LEU A 304 6.01 17.34 17.80
C LEU A 304 6.66 16.43 18.87
N ARG A 305 7.12 15.23 18.50
CA ARG A 305 7.84 14.33 19.43
C ARG A 305 9.16 14.94 19.91
N GLN A 306 9.90 15.59 19.02
CA GLN A 306 11.13 16.29 19.38
C GLN A 306 10.85 17.45 20.31
N LEU A 307 9.76 18.19 20.07
CA LEU A 307 9.33 19.27 20.93
C LEU A 307 8.97 18.77 22.35
N ASP A 308 8.19 17.70 22.45
CA ASP A 308 7.85 17.04 23.72
C ASP A 308 9.13 16.63 24.48
N GLY A 309 10.11 16.05 23.79
CA GLY A 309 11.40 15.70 24.39
C GLY A 309 12.25 16.89 24.87
N GLN A 310 12.09 18.07 24.23
CA GLN A 310 12.84 19.28 24.57
C GLN A 310 12.19 20.07 25.71
N THR A 311 10.86 20.17 25.73
CA THR A 311 10.13 21.00 26.69
C THR A 311 9.61 20.20 27.89
N GLY A 312 9.48 18.88 27.75
CA GLY A 312 8.80 18.03 28.73
C GLY A 312 7.28 18.14 28.70
N ASP A 313 6.72 18.81 27.69
CA ASP A 313 5.28 18.83 27.45
C ASP A 313 4.80 17.54 26.78
N ASN A 314 3.48 17.38 26.67
CA ASN A 314 2.83 16.26 26.00
C ASN A 314 1.99 16.74 24.81
N TRP A 315 2.57 17.50 23.89
CA TRP A 315 1.88 18.04 22.72
C TRP A 315 1.36 16.95 21.80
N VAL A 316 2.10 15.86 21.58
CA VAL A 316 1.64 14.75 20.74
C VAL A 316 0.35 14.17 21.31
N GLU A 317 0.32 13.83 22.60
CA GLU A 317 -0.85 13.27 23.27
C GLU A 317 -2.04 14.23 23.20
N ARG A 318 -1.84 15.51 23.52
CA ARG A 318 -2.91 16.52 23.54
C ARG A 318 -3.49 16.74 22.14
N ILE A 319 -2.64 16.93 21.14
CA ILE A 319 -3.06 17.23 19.76
C ILE A 319 -3.69 16.00 19.11
N TYR A 320 -3.05 14.82 19.18
CA TYR A 320 -3.60 13.61 18.59
C TYR A 320 -4.77 13.03 19.38
N GLY A 321 -4.84 13.23 20.70
CA GLY A 321 -6.01 12.89 21.52
C GLY A 321 -7.24 13.69 21.09
N GLU A 322 -7.10 15.01 20.97
CA GLU A 322 -8.18 15.88 20.49
C GLU A 322 -8.60 15.56 19.04
N MET A 323 -7.63 15.29 18.16
CA MET A 323 -7.93 14.85 16.79
C MET A 323 -8.68 13.52 16.79
N ALA A 324 -8.25 12.52 17.57
CA ALA A 324 -8.91 11.22 17.65
C ALA A 324 -10.36 11.35 18.10
N ASN A 325 -10.62 12.09 19.17
CA ASN A 325 -11.97 12.35 19.66
C ASN A 325 -12.82 13.14 18.66
N THR A 326 -12.21 14.06 17.90
CA THR A 326 -12.94 14.77 16.84
C THR A 326 -13.24 13.89 15.64
N ILE A 327 -12.36 12.94 15.27
CA ILE A 327 -12.64 11.95 14.23
C ILE A 327 -13.90 11.17 14.58
N ASP A 328 -13.97 10.62 15.80
CA ASP A 328 -15.14 9.91 16.30
C ASP A 328 -16.41 10.76 16.14
N ARG A 329 -16.40 11.97 16.73
CA ARG A 329 -17.55 12.87 16.70
C ARG A 329 -17.98 13.20 15.27
N ARG A 330 -17.05 13.57 14.39
CA ARG A 330 -17.36 13.92 12.99
C ARG A 330 -17.88 12.72 12.20
N CYS A 331 -17.37 11.52 12.43
CA CYS A 331 -17.90 10.30 11.81
C CYS A 331 -19.35 10.04 12.24
N GLN A 332 -19.66 10.20 13.53
CA GLN A 332 -21.02 10.03 14.04
C GLN A 332 -21.97 11.11 13.51
N GLU A 333 -21.52 12.38 13.48
CA GLU A 333 -22.26 13.49 12.86
C GLU A 333 -22.51 13.25 11.37
N TYR A 334 -21.51 12.76 10.64
CA TYR A 334 -21.64 12.42 9.23
C TYR A 334 -22.72 11.35 9.02
N VAL A 335 -22.72 10.28 9.81
CA VAL A 335 -23.77 9.23 9.73
C VAL A 335 -25.13 9.82 10.04
N TYR A 336 -25.27 10.52 11.17
CA TYR A 336 -26.54 11.11 11.58
C TYR A 336 -27.12 12.05 10.51
N ASN A 337 -26.30 12.95 9.96
CA ASN A 337 -26.74 13.93 8.96
C ASN A 337 -27.17 13.31 7.62
N HIS A 338 -26.69 12.11 7.28
CA HIS A 338 -26.95 11.49 5.98
C HIS A 338 -27.88 10.27 6.04
N SER A 339 -28.20 9.75 7.23
CA SER A 339 -29.12 8.62 7.37
C SER A 339 -30.13 8.73 8.53
N ASN A 340 -30.06 9.77 9.36
CA ASN A 340 -30.80 9.88 10.64
C ASN A 340 -30.55 8.70 11.62
N GLY A 341 -29.55 7.87 11.33
CA GLY A 341 -29.15 6.74 12.16
C GLY A 341 -28.06 7.13 13.16
N HIS A 342 -27.89 6.29 14.18
CA HIS A 342 -26.79 6.42 15.13
C HIS A 342 -25.85 5.23 14.92
N LEU A 343 -24.56 5.51 14.83
CA LEU A 343 -23.49 4.53 14.78
C LEU A 343 -22.43 4.97 15.77
N ARG A 344 -22.00 4.10 16.68
CA ARG A 344 -20.89 4.44 17.58
C ARG A 344 -19.58 4.26 16.82
N VAL A 345 -18.74 5.29 16.82
CA VAL A 345 -17.45 5.24 16.13
C VAL A 345 -16.34 5.55 17.11
N GLY A 346 -15.32 4.69 17.13
CA GLY A 346 -14.04 4.92 17.77
C GLY A 346 -12.92 4.88 16.76
N CYS A 347 -11.77 5.48 17.07
CA CYS A 347 -10.57 5.39 16.25
C CYS A 347 -9.28 5.13 17.03
N ILE A 348 -8.31 4.51 16.34
CA ILE A 348 -6.93 4.32 16.77
C ILE A 348 -6.00 4.70 15.63
N LEU A 349 -5.04 5.57 15.93
CA LEU A 349 -4.07 6.10 14.98
C LEU A 349 -2.69 5.49 15.26
N PHE A 350 -2.01 5.06 14.20
CA PHE A 350 -0.62 4.61 14.27
C PHE A 350 0.27 5.34 13.25
N ASP A 351 1.57 5.38 13.55
CA ASP A 351 2.62 6.02 12.74
C ASP A 351 3.20 5.09 11.66
N ARG A 352 4.17 5.59 10.89
CA ARG A 352 4.75 4.79 9.81
C ARG A 352 5.50 3.54 10.32
N SER A 353 6.02 3.60 11.54
CA SER A 353 6.66 2.48 12.25
C SER A 353 5.67 1.52 12.92
N ARG A 354 4.36 1.65 12.65
CA ARG A 354 3.30 0.81 13.25
C ARG A 354 3.20 0.97 14.78
N SER A 355 3.74 2.06 15.32
CA SER A 355 3.57 2.41 16.73
C SER A 355 2.30 3.23 16.91
N LEU A 356 1.53 2.92 17.95
CA LEU A 356 0.31 3.65 18.27
C LEU A 356 0.65 5.06 18.71
N ILE A 357 -0.07 6.04 18.16
CA ILE A 357 0.07 7.46 18.52
C ILE A 357 -1.01 7.83 19.52
N SER A 358 -2.26 7.51 19.20
CA SER A 358 -3.42 7.90 20.01
C SER A 358 -4.59 6.95 19.80
N LYS A 359 -5.42 6.86 20.83
CA LYS A 359 -6.70 6.15 20.85
C LYS A 359 -7.74 7.14 21.34
N SER A 360 -8.82 7.26 20.59
CA SER A 360 -10.00 7.97 21.08
C SER A 360 -10.63 7.26 22.28
N GLU A 361 -11.48 7.97 23.03
CA GLU A 361 -12.23 7.38 24.14
C GLU A 361 -13.11 6.19 23.70
N ASN A 362 -13.81 6.31 22.57
CA ASN A 362 -14.61 5.21 22.05
C ASN A 362 -13.72 4.08 21.51
N GLY A 363 -12.57 4.40 20.91
CA GLY A 363 -11.60 3.40 20.49
C GLY A 363 -11.07 2.56 21.64
N LEU A 364 -10.81 3.18 22.80
CA LEU A 364 -10.41 2.46 24.01
C LEU A 364 -11.53 1.54 24.53
N LYS A 365 -12.77 2.06 24.62
CA LYS A 365 -13.95 1.27 25.01
C LYS A 365 -14.19 0.09 24.06
N PHE A 366 -13.99 0.31 22.76
CA PHE A 366 -14.12 -0.74 21.76
C PHE A 366 -13.20 -1.92 22.07
N LEU A 367 -11.91 -1.64 22.31
CA LEU A 367 -10.90 -2.66 22.62
C LEU A 367 -11.16 -3.38 23.94
N GLN A 368 -11.57 -2.66 24.98
CA GLN A 368 -11.91 -3.26 26.27
C GLN A 368 -13.05 -4.27 26.13
N ASN A 369 -14.08 -3.92 25.36
CA ASN A 369 -15.22 -4.80 25.12
C ASN A 369 -14.86 -6.02 24.25
N LEU A 370 -13.79 -5.98 23.46
CA LEU A 370 -13.30 -7.17 22.74
C LEU A 370 -12.67 -8.21 23.67
N GLN A 371 -12.02 -7.78 24.76
CA GLN A 371 -11.34 -8.66 25.72
C GLN A 371 -12.32 -9.37 26.68
N VAL A 372 -13.59 -8.96 26.71
CA VAL A 372 -14.63 -9.46 27.63
C VAL A 372 -15.60 -10.43 26.94
N THR A 373 -15.42 -10.69 25.65
CA THR A 373 -16.26 -11.67 24.93
C THR A 373 -15.63 -13.07 25.10
N PRO A 374 -16.31 -14.03 25.77
CA PRO A 374 -15.75 -15.34 26.11
C PRO A 374 -15.47 -16.23 24.91
#